data_AF-A0A2L2Z7Z2-F1
#
_entry.id   AF-A0A2L2Z7Z2-F1
#
_cell.length_a   1.000
_cell.length_b   1.000
_cell.length_c   1.000
_cell.angle_alpha   90.00
_cell.angle_beta   90.00
_cell.angle_gamma   90.00
#
_symmetry.space_group_name_H-M   'P 1'
#
loop_
_entity.id
_entity.type
_entity.pdbx_description
1 polymer ?
#
loop_
_entity_poly.entity_id
_entity_poly.type
_entity_poly.pdbx_seq_one_letter_code
_entity_poly.pdbx_strand_id
1 'polypeptide(L)'
;NVRELMKLHEVPKSLSERVMDYVVSSWAMTKGIDTSKVLSYCPKDMTADICVHLNRKVFNEHPAFRLASDGCLRALAMYFTMEHSAPGDLLYHTGESIDT
;
A
#
# COMPACT_ATOMS: atom_id res chain seq x y z
N ASN A 1 18.48 -9.99 -9.33
CA ASN A 1 17.94 -10.29 -7.97
C ASN A 1 18.18 -9.08 -7.06
N VAL A 2 17.30 -8.74 -6.09
CA VAL A 2 17.43 -7.51 -5.25
C VAL A 2 18.79 -7.45 -4.55
N ARG A 3 19.25 -8.58 -4.02
CA ARG A 3 20.57 -8.69 -3.36
C ARG A 3 21.74 -8.40 -4.31
N GLU A 4 21.63 -8.81 -5.58
CA GLU A 4 22.67 -8.53 -6.59
C GLU A 4 22.69 -7.05 -6.94
N LEU A 5 21.53 -6.40 -7.03
CA LEU A 5 21.42 -4.96 -7.28
C LEU A 5 22.09 -4.16 -6.16
N MET A 6 21.82 -4.49 -4.89
CA MET A 6 22.46 -3.82 -3.75
C MET A 6 23.98 -3.95 -3.78
N LYS A 7 24.49 -5.13 -4.14
CA LYS A 7 25.93 -5.38 -4.26
C LYS A 7 26.55 -4.63 -5.44
N LEU A 8 25.90 -4.67 -6.61
CA LEU A 8 26.40 -4.04 -7.84
C LEU A 8 26.56 -2.53 -7.69
N HIS A 9 25.65 -1.90 -6.94
CA HIS A 9 25.66 -0.45 -6.71
C HIS A 9 26.29 -0.04 -5.37
N GLU A 10 26.97 -0.96 -4.68
CA GLU A 10 27.70 -0.67 -3.43
C GLU A 10 26.83 0.04 -2.37
N VAL A 11 25.55 -0.34 -2.30
CA VAL A 11 24.57 0.27 -1.37
C VAL A 11 25.03 0.04 0.08
N PRO A 12 24.96 1.05 0.97
CA PRO A 12 25.36 0.90 2.37
C PRO A 12 24.70 -0.31 3.03
N LYS A 13 25.46 -1.05 3.84
CA LYS A 13 25.00 -2.31 4.45
C LYS A 13 23.69 -2.15 5.23
N SER A 14 23.57 -1.09 6.02
CA SER A 14 22.37 -0.81 6.82
C SER A 14 21.13 -0.59 5.95
N LEU A 15 21.25 0.12 4.83
CA LEU A 15 20.15 0.31 3.89
C LEU A 15 19.84 -0.99 3.14
N SER A 16 20.86 -1.74 2.75
CA SER A 16 20.68 -3.05 2.10
C SER A 16 19.92 -4.04 2.98
N GLU A 17 20.23 -4.10 4.28
CA GLU A 17 19.53 -4.94 5.25
C GLU A 17 18.06 -4.52 5.37
N ARG A 18 17.79 -3.22 5.54
CA ARG A 18 16.42 -2.68 5.58
C ARG A 18 15.60 -3.01 4.34
N VAL A 19 16.18 -2.84 3.14
CA VAL A 19 15.49 -3.17 1.88
C VAL A 19 15.19 -4.66 1.79
N MET A 20 16.14 -5.51 2.18
CA MET A 20 15.91 -6.97 2.18
C MET A 20 14.81 -7.38 3.16
N ASP A 21 14.79 -6.80 4.37
CA ASP A 21 13.74 -7.07 5.36
C ASP A 21 12.37 -6.61 4.87
N TYR A 22 12.29 -5.43 4.24
CA TYR A 22 11.07 -4.93 3.62
C TYR A 22 10.55 -5.88 2.54
N VAL A 23 11.42 -6.34 1.63
CA VAL A 23 11.05 -7.25 0.54
C VAL A 23 10.54 -8.59 1.08
N VAL A 24 11.23 -9.17 2.07
CA VAL A 24 10.83 -10.44 2.69
C VAL A 24 9.51 -10.29 3.44
N SER A 25 9.33 -9.22 4.21
CA SER A 25 8.08 -8.92 4.93
C SER A 25 6.91 -8.71 3.97
N SER A 26 7.12 -7.91 2.93
CA SER A 26 6.12 -7.64 1.89
C SER A 26 5.70 -8.92 1.17
N TRP A 27 6.66 -9.79 0.83
CA TRP A 27 6.35 -11.11 0.26
C TRP A 27 5.56 -12.00 1.24
N ALA A 28 5.94 -12.01 2.51
CA ALA A 28 5.24 -12.79 3.53
C ALA A 28 3.78 -12.34 3.69
N MET A 29 3.50 -11.05 3.55
CA MET A 29 2.16 -10.46 3.63
C MET A 29 1.34 -10.67 2.35
N THR A 30 1.88 -10.25 1.21
CA THR A 30 1.16 -10.21 -0.08
C THR A 30 1.15 -11.54 -0.81
N LYS A 31 2.05 -12.47 -0.43
CA LYS A 31 2.33 -13.71 -1.16
C LYS A 31 2.68 -13.48 -2.63
N GLY A 32 3.24 -12.31 -2.95
CA GLY A 32 3.59 -11.92 -4.31
C GLY A 32 2.42 -11.49 -5.19
N ILE A 33 1.24 -11.25 -4.59
CA ILE A 33 0.07 -10.78 -5.33
C ILE A 33 0.15 -9.27 -5.51
N ASP A 34 0.24 -8.84 -6.77
CA ASP A 34 0.05 -7.44 -7.16
C ASP A 34 -1.46 -7.15 -7.27
N THR A 35 -2.02 -6.56 -6.21
CA THR A 35 -3.45 -6.25 -6.13
C THR A 35 -3.90 -5.31 -7.24
N SER A 36 -3.09 -4.30 -7.60
CA SER A 36 -3.43 -3.34 -8.66
C SER A 36 -3.55 -4.04 -10.01
N LYS A 37 -2.59 -4.91 -10.32
CA LYS A 37 -2.63 -5.73 -11.53
C LYS A 37 -3.83 -6.69 -11.55
N VAL A 38 -4.13 -7.35 -10.43
CA VAL A 38 -5.33 -8.22 -10.35
C VAL A 38 -6.61 -7.43 -10.62
N LEU A 39 -6.76 -6.26 -9.97
CA LEU A 39 -7.93 -5.39 -10.13
C LEU A 39 -8.04 -4.80 -11.54
N SER A 40 -6.92 -4.67 -12.27
CA SER A 40 -6.92 -4.20 -13.67
C SER A 40 -7.65 -5.14 -14.63
N TYR A 41 -7.81 -6.42 -14.27
CA TYR A 41 -8.60 -7.39 -15.05
C TYR A 41 -10.10 -7.31 -14.76
N CYS A 42 -10.51 -6.59 -13.70
CA CYS A 42 -11.90 -6.47 -13.30
C CYS A 42 -12.57 -5.23 -13.93
N PRO A 43 -13.88 -5.29 -14.24
CA PRO A 43 -14.67 -4.10 -14.57
C PRO A 43 -14.68 -3.09 -13.41
N LYS A 44 -14.78 -1.79 -13.73
CA LYS A 44 -14.77 -0.68 -12.75
C LYS A 44 -15.75 -0.88 -11.59
N ASP A 45 -16.93 -1.43 -11.88
CA ASP A 45 -17.96 -1.71 -10.89
C ASP A 45 -17.50 -2.71 -9.81
N MET A 46 -16.95 -3.85 -10.24
CA MET A 46 -16.40 -4.87 -9.35
C MET A 46 -15.17 -4.36 -8.60
N THR A 47 -14.30 -3.59 -9.27
CA THR A 47 -13.13 -2.99 -8.64
C THR A 47 -13.52 -2.07 -7.50
N ALA A 48 -14.57 -1.26 -7.66
CA ALA A 48 -15.06 -0.40 -6.60
C ALA A 48 -15.55 -1.20 -5.39
N ASP A 49 -16.31 -2.28 -5.59
CA ASP A 49 -16.76 -3.14 -4.48
C ASP A 49 -15.61 -3.82 -3.75
N ILE A 50 -14.63 -4.34 -4.49
CA ILE A 50 -13.44 -4.95 -3.90
C ILE A 50 -12.66 -3.89 -3.10
N CYS A 51 -12.44 -2.69 -3.66
CA CYS A 51 -11.77 -1.60 -2.96
C CYS A 51 -12.52 -1.18 -1.69
N VAL A 52 -13.85 -1.11 -1.71
CA VAL A 52 -14.64 -0.84 -0.50
C VAL A 52 -14.40 -1.92 0.56
N HIS A 53 -14.38 -3.20 0.15
CA HIS A 53 -14.10 -4.29 1.08
C HIS A 53 -12.68 -4.23 1.67
N LEU A 54 -11.67 -3.96 0.85
CA LEU A 54 -10.27 -3.85 1.30
C LEU A 54 -10.10 -2.72 2.31
N ASN A 55 -10.80 -1.59 2.11
CA ASN A 55 -10.74 -0.40 2.95
C ASN A 55 -11.79 -0.39 4.08
N ARG A 56 -12.57 -1.47 4.27
CA ARG A 56 -13.72 -1.52 5.20
C ARG A 56 -13.38 -1.14 6.63
N LYS A 57 -12.16 -1.41 7.10
CA LYS A 57 -11.75 -1.01 8.45
C LYS A 57 -11.77 0.51 8.58
N VAL A 58 -11.20 1.23 7.62
CA VAL A 58 -11.20 2.70 7.63
C VAL A 58 -12.62 3.24 7.53
N PHE A 59 -13.42 2.72 6.59
CA PHE A 59 -14.78 3.21 6.39
C PHE A 59 -15.73 2.91 7.56
N ASN A 60 -15.56 1.77 8.23
CA ASN A 60 -16.45 1.38 9.33
C ASN A 60 -16.01 1.96 10.68
N GLU A 61 -14.70 2.14 10.90
CA GLU A 61 -14.16 2.52 12.21
C GLU A 61 -13.91 4.03 12.32
N HIS A 62 -13.58 4.72 11.22
CA HIS A 62 -13.24 6.14 11.27
C HIS A 62 -14.49 7.04 11.20
N PRO A 63 -14.73 7.94 12.18
CA PRO A 63 -15.96 8.75 12.24
C PRO A 63 -16.22 9.63 11.02
N ALA A 64 -15.18 10.03 10.27
CA ALA A 64 -15.32 10.89 9.09
C ALA A 64 -16.18 10.25 7.97
N PHE A 65 -16.28 8.93 7.92
CA PHE A 65 -17.03 8.21 6.88
C PHE A 65 -18.41 7.74 7.32
N ARG A 66 -18.81 8.00 8.59
CA ARG A 66 -20.05 7.47 9.19
C ARG A 66 -21.33 7.79 8.39
N LEU A 67 -21.36 8.95 7.73
CA LEU A 67 -22.51 9.43 6.97
C LEU A 67 -22.28 9.39 5.45
N ALA A 68 -21.17 8.81 5.00
CA ALA A 68 -20.89 8.68 3.58
C ALA A 68 -21.87 7.67 2.97
N SER A 69 -22.46 8.02 1.82
CA SER A 69 -23.31 7.11 1.06
C SER A 69 -22.47 6.01 0.39
N ASP A 70 -23.11 4.89 0.02
CA ASP A 70 -22.44 3.80 -0.71
C ASP A 70 -21.75 4.30 -1.99
N GLY A 71 -22.42 5.20 -2.74
CA GLY A 71 -21.83 5.82 -3.93
C GLY A 71 -20.58 6.65 -3.62
N CYS A 72 -20.57 7.37 -2.49
CA CYS A 72 -19.42 8.13 -2.02
C CYS A 72 -18.26 7.21 -1.60
N LEU A 73 -18.56 6.15 -0.82
CA LEU A 73 -17.55 5.17 -0.40
C LEU A 73 -16.93 4.44 -1.59
N ARG A 74 -17.74 4.04 -2.58
CA ARG A 74 -17.25 3.43 -3.82
C ARG A 74 -16.36 4.37 -4.62
N ALA A 75 -16.70 5.66 -4.70
CA ALA A 75 -15.87 6.65 -5.36
C ALA A 75 -14.55 6.87 -4.61
N LEU A 76 -14.57 6.98 -3.28
CA LEU A 76 -13.40 7.18 -2.44
C LEU A 76 -12.46 5.98 -2.45
N ALA A 77 -13.00 4.76 -2.37
CA ALA A 77 -12.22 3.53 -2.25
C ALA A 77 -11.24 3.31 -3.41
N MET A 78 -11.57 3.83 -4.60
CA MET A 78 -10.72 3.77 -5.78
C MET A 78 -9.45 4.62 -5.67
N TYR A 79 -9.41 5.58 -4.74
CA TYR A 79 -8.26 6.47 -4.49
C TYR A 79 -7.49 6.11 -3.22
N PHE A 80 -7.91 5.07 -2.50
CA PHE A 80 -7.19 4.60 -1.32
C PHE A 80 -6.07 3.66 -1.72
N THR A 81 -4.88 3.91 -1.17
CA THR A 81 -3.74 3.00 -1.26
C THR A 81 -3.43 2.47 0.13
N MET A 82 -3.41 1.14 0.27
CA MET A 82 -3.01 0.48 1.51
C MET A 82 -1.52 0.18 1.44
N GLU A 83 -0.72 0.98 2.15
CA GLU A 83 0.71 0.77 2.26
C GLU A 83 1.09 0.08 3.56
N HIS A 84 2.10 -0.79 3.48
CA HIS A 84 2.70 -1.45 4.62
C HIS A 84 4.09 -0.87 4.87
N SER A 85 4.36 -0.56 6.14
CA SER A 85 5.63 0.01 6.56
C SER A 85 6.22 -0.83 7.69
N ALA A 86 7.54 -0.99 7.72
CA ALA A 86 8.20 -1.72 8.80
C ALA A 86 8.33 -0.83 10.05
N PRO A 87 8.44 -1.43 11.25
CA PRO A 87 8.76 -0.67 12.46
C PRO A 87 10.04 0.16 12.27
N GLY A 88 9.96 1.46 12.54
CA GLY A 88 11.09 2.39 12.38
C GLY A 88 11.24 3.00 10.99
N ASP A 89 10.41 2.62 10.01
CA ASP A 89 10.31 3.37 8.76
C ASP A 89 9.62 4.72 9.01
N LEU A 90 10.15 5.76 8.39
CA LEU A 90 9.57 7.10 8.39
C LEU A 90 8.64 7.21 7.19
N LEU A 91 7.39 7.59 7.42
CA LEU A 91 6.42 7.82 6.34
C LEU A 91 6.70 9.14 5.61
N TYR A 92 7.16 10.15 6.35
CA TYR A 92 7.49 11.47 5.82
C TYR A 92 8.70 12.03 6.54
N HIS A 93 9.51 12.81 5.83
CA HIS A 93 10.58 13.61 6.39
C HIS A 93 10.14 15.07 6.62
N THR A 94 10.75 15.73 7.61
CA THR A 94 10.52 17.17 7.82
C THR A 94 10.90 17.95 6.57
N GLY A 95 9.95 18.73 6.06
CA GLY A 95 10.12 19.53 4.84
C GLY A 95 9.73 18.81 3.55
N GLU A 96 9.27 17.57 3.62
CA GLU A 96 8.71 16.83 2.48
C GLU A 96 7.26 17.29 2.18
N SER A 97 6.85 17.21 0.91
CA SER A 97 5.47 17.45 0.52
C SER A 97 4.57 16.29 0.95
N ILE A 98 3.30 16.57 1.26
CA ILE A 98 2.32 15.57 1.68
C ILE A 98 1.49 15.06 0.49
N ASP A 99 1.68 15.62 -0.71
CA ASP A 99 0.86 15.32 -1.90
C ASP A 99 1.22 13.98 -2.60
N THR A 100 1.85 13.03 -1.91
CA THR A 100 2.21 11.70 -2.44
C THR A 100 1.00 10.78 -2.58
#